data_AF-A0A7Z9SLA1-F1
#
_entry.id   AF-A0A7Z9SLA1-F1
#
_cell.length_a   1.000
_cell.length_b   1.000
_cell.length_c   1.000
_cell.angle_alpha   90.00
_cell.angle_beta   90.00
_cell.angle_gamma   90.00
#
_symmetry.space_group_name_H-M   'P 1'
#
loop_
_entity.id
_entity.type
_entity.pdbx_description
1 polymer ?
#
loop_
_entity_poly.entity_id
_entity_poly.type
_entity_poly.pdbx_seq_one_letter_code
_entity_poly.pdbx_strand_id
1 'polypeptide(L)' 'MQLIRGLHNLTQHAGCVVTIGNFDGVHVGHEKIISRLVEKSKEL' A
#
# COMPACT_ATOMS: atom_id res chain seq x y z
N MET A 1 -10.06 5.66 -0.30
CA MET A 1 -9.25 4.71 -1.09
C MET A 1 -9.19 5.24 -2.53
N GLN A 2 -8.02 5.22 -3.16
CA GLN A 2 -7.81 5.57 -4.57
C GLN A 2 -7.32 4.33 -5.31
N LEU A 3 -7.89 4.04 -6.48
CA LEU A 3 -7.46 2.94 -7.34
C LEU A 3 -6.69 3.51 -8.54
N ILE A 4 -5.41 3.18 -8.64
CA ILE A 4 -4.55 3.57 -9.75
C ILE A 4 -4.28 2.31 -10.58
N ARG A 5 -4.64 2.32 -11.86
CA ARG A 5 -4.43 1.20 -12.78
C ARG A 5 -3.31 1.54 -13.75
N GLY A 6 -2.19 0.82 -13.65
CA GLY A 6 -1.01 1.05 -14.47
C GLY A 6 -0.18 2.27 -14.03
N LEU A 7 1.12 2.21 -14.28
CA LEU A 7 2.09 3.21 -13.80
C LEU A 7 1.93 4.59 -14.45
N HIS A 8 1.38 4.68 -15.67
CA HIS A 8 1.16 5.96 -16.35
C HIS A 8 0.12 6.85 -15.65
N ASN A 9 -0.74 6.26 -14.82
CA ASN A 9 -1.73 6.99 -14.02
C ASN A 9 -1.19 7.38 -12.63
N LEU A 10 0.05 7.00 -12.31
CA LEU A 10 0.69 7.37 -11.05
C LEU A 10 1.20 8.81 -11.16
N THR A 11 0.57 9.73 -10.44
CA THR A 11 1.05 11.10 -10.26
C THR A 11 2.23 11.14 -9.28
N GLN A 12 2.95 12.27 -9.20
CA GLN A 12 4.00 12.42 -8.19
C GLN A 12 3.46 12.21 -6.77
N HIS A 13 4.05 11.25 -6.06
CA HIS A 13 3.84 11.05 -4.62
C HIS A 13 5.19 11.27 -3.92
N ALA A 14 5.25 12.28 -3.05
CA ALA A 14 6.42 12.54 -2.20
C ALA A 14 6.21 11.88 -0.84
N GLY A 15 7.16 11.02 -0.43
CA GLY A 15 7.10 10.29 0.84
C GLY A 15 5.97 9.26 0.86
N CYS A 16 6.26 8.00 0.52
CA CYS A 16 5.28 6.93 0.64
C CYS A 16 5.91 5.64 1.13
N VAL A 17 5.09 4.81 1.78
CA VAL A 17 5.40 3.42 2.10
C VAL A 17 4.57 2.54 1.19
N VAL A 18 5.20 1.54 0.56
CA VAL A 18 4.53 0.66 -0.41
C VAL A 18 4.75 -0.81 -0.06
N THR A 19 3.74 -1.62 -0.34
CA THR A 19 3.83 -3.07 -0.34
C THR A 19 3.34 -3.60 -1.68
N ILE A 20 3.92 -4.72 -2.10
CA ILE A 20 3.66 -5.35 -3.40
C ILE A 20 3.27 -6.79 -3.12
N GLY A 21 2.12 -7.19 -3.66
CA GLY A 21 1.57 -8.52 -3.49
C GLY A 21 0.26 -8.63 -4.25
N ASN A 22 -0.21 -9.85 -4.51
CA ASN A 22 -1.50 -10.08 -5.14
C ASN A 22 -2.66 -9.63 -4.23
N PHE A 23 -2.47 -9.71 -2.90
CA PHE A 23 -3.45 -9.35 -1.87
C PHE A 23 -4.85 -9.98 -2.04
N ASP A 24 -4.95 -11.05 -2.84
CA ASP A 24 -6.21 -11.75 -3.07
C ASP A 24 -6.68 -12.42 -1.76
N GLY A 25 -7.97 -12.28 -1.47
CA GLY A 25 -8.61 -12.79 -0.27
C GLY A 25 -8.21 -12.14 1.07
N VAL A 26 -7.29 -11.15 1.10
CA VAL A 26 -6.89 -10.35 2.29
C VAL A 26 -6.96 -11.12 3.63
N HIS A 27 -6.32 -12.29 3.71
CA HIS A 27 -6.31 -13.09 4.93
C HIS A 27 -5.44 -12.45 6.03
N VAL A 28 -5.41 -13.03 7.24
CA VAL A 28 -4.68 -12.54 8.42
C VAL A 28 -3.21 -12.16 8.12
N GLY A 29 -2.51 -12.90 7.24
CA GLY A 29 -1.17 -12.52 6.80
C GLY A 29 -1.09 -11.17 6.07
N HIS A 30 -2.03 -10.90 5.16
CA HIS A 30 -2.13 -9.63 4.45
C HIS A 30 -2.50 -8.49 5.39
N GLU A 31 -3.43 -8.72 6.32
CA GLU A 31 -3.80 -7.73 7.35
C GLU A 31 -2.58 -7.26 8.14
N LYS A 32 -1.70 -8.17 8.56
CA LYS A 32 -0.46 -7.82 9.27
C LYS A 32 0.47 -6.95 8.44
N ILE A 33 0.62 -7.24 7.15
CA ILE A 33 1.45 -6.45 6.22
C ILE A 33 0.87 -5.03 6.09
N ILE A 34 -0.44 -4.92 5.89
CA ILE A 34 -1.14 -3.65 5.73
C ILE A 34 -1.04 -2.81 7.02
N SER A 35 -1.28 -3.41 8.18
CA SER A 35 -1.18 -2.73 9.48
C SER A 35 0.20 -2.13 9.72
N ARG A 36 1.26 -2.89 9.44
CA ARG A 36 2.64 -2.40 9.54
C ARG A 36 2.93 -1.25 8.58
N LEU A 37 2.35 -1.28 7.37
CA LEU A 37 2.48 -0.18 6.42
C LEU A 37 1.83 1.10 6.92
N VAL A 38 0.63 0.98 7.49
CA VAL A 38 -0.11 2.11 8.05
C VAL A 38 0.67 2.72 9.22
N GLU A 39 1.22 1.89 10.10
CA GLU A 39 2.10 2.36 11.18
C GLU A 39 3.31 3.11 10.63
N LYS A 40 4.04 2.51 9.68
CA LYS A 40 5.23 3.14 9.11
C LYS A 40 4.92 4.45 8.38
N SER A 41 3.75 4.53 7.74
CA SER A 41 3.32 5.73 7.02
C SER A 41 3.09 6.93 7.95
N LYS A 42 2.80 6.70 9.24
CA LYS A 42 2.63 7.76 10.25
C LYS A 42 3.96 8.30 10.77
N GLU A 43 5.07 7.63 10.50
CA GLU A 43 6.42 8.07 10.89
C GLU A 43 7.11 8.93 9.81
N LEU A 44 6.50 9.05 8.62
CA LEU A 44 6.97 9.86 7.50
C LEU A 44 6.28 11.23 7.49
#